data_AF-A0A5K0UYY9-F1
#
_entry.id   AF-A0A5K0UYY9-F1
#
_cell.length_a   1.000
_cell.length_b   1.000
_cell.length_c   1.000
_cell.angle_alpha   90.00
_cell.angle_beta   90.00
_cell.angle_gamma   90.00
#
_symmetry.space_group_name_H-M   'P 1'
#
loop_
_entity.id
_entity.type
_entity.pdbx_description
1 polymer ?
#
loop_
_entity_poly.entity_id
_entity_poly.type
_entity_poly.pdbx_seq_one_letter_code
_entity_poly.pdbx_strand_id
1 'polypeptide(L)' 'EFVRSSRARRRYWARSYAGWRRFTKAQPGAAHIALASLERIGRLDFMVTQNVD' A
#
# COMPACT_ATOMS: atom_id res chain seq x y z
N GLU A 1 -9.93 19.52 0.38
CA GLU A 1 -10.80 19.48 1.58
C GLU A 1 -10.07 18.97 2.85
N PHE A 2 -9.36 17.83 2.81
CA PHE A 2 -8.71 17.20 3.98
C PHE A 2 -7.82 18.14 4.82
N VAL A 3 -6.90 18.88 4.18
CA VAL A 3 -5.97 19.79 4.89
C VAL A 3 -6.72 20.93 5.59
N ARG A 4 -7.81 21.41 5.00
CA ARG A 4 -8.52 22.62 5.43
C ARG A 4 -9.66 22.35 6.43
N SER A 5 -9.96 21.10 6.79
CA SER A 5 -11.11 20.77 7.64
C SER A 5 -10.84 19.65 8.64
N SER A 6 -11.02 19.97 9.93
CA SER A 6 -10.92 18.98 11.02
C SER A 6 -11.99 17.89 10.90
N ARG A 7 -13.22 18.26 10.47
CA ARG A 7 -14.31 17.30 10.23
C ARG A 7 -13.95 16.34 9.09
N ALA A 8 -13.34 16.84 8.01
CA ALA A 8 -12.89 16.01 6.89
C ALA A 8 -11.81 15.01 7.33
N ARG A 9 -10.82 15.45 8.13
CA ARG A 9 -9.79 14.55 8.70
C ARG A 9 -10.38 13.47 9.59
N ARG A 10 -11.30 13.82 10.51
CA ARG A 10 -11.97 12.83 11.38
C ARG A 10 -12.70 11.76 10.58
N ARG A 11 -13.46 12.14 9.56
CA ARG A 11 -14.16 11.18 8.69
C ARG A 11 -13.20 10.29 7.90
N TYR A 12 -12.13 10.86 7.36
CA TYR A 12 -11.10 10.10 6.66
C TYR A 12 -10.48 9.04 7.58
N TRP A 13 -9.96 9.46 8.74
CA TRP A 13 -9.29 8.57 9.67
C TRP A 13 -10.22 7.52 10.27
N ALA A 14 -11.47 7.86 10.55
CA ALA A 14 -12.45 6.88 11.03
C ALA A 14 -12.66 5.73 10.02
N ARG A 15 -12.71 6.03 8.72
CA ARG A 15 -12.82 4.99 7.68
C ARG A 15 -11.53 4.20 7.52
N SER A 16 -10.36 4.87 7.51
CA SER A 16 -9.06 4.20 7.45
C SER A 16 -8.88 3.23 8.61
N TYR A 17 -9.24 3.64 9.83
CA TYR A 17 -9.16 2.80 11.02
C TYR A 17 -10.06 1.57 10.93
N ALA A 18 -11.30 1.72 10.47
CA ALA A 18 -12.24 0.60 10.31
C ALA A 18 -11.71 -0.49 9.36
N GLY A 19 -11.00 -0.11 8.29
CA GLY A 19 -10.39 -1.03 7.33
C GLY A 19 -9.01 -1.56 7.71
N TRP A 20 -8.35 -0.95 8.70
CA TRP A 20 -6.92 -1.13 8.97
C TRP A 20 -6.52 -2.59 9.21
N ARG A 21 -7.29 -3.32 10.03
CA ARG A 21 -6.99 -4.72 10.35
C ARG A 21 -7.02 -5.67 9.14
N ARG A 22 -7.79 -5.36 8.11
CA ARG A 22 -7.83 -6.17 6.88
C ARG A 22 -6.69 -5.80 5.96
N PHE A 23 -6.46 -4.49 5.83
CA PHE A 23 -5.39 -3.92 5.03
C PHE A 23 -4.02 -4.47 5.46
N THR A 24 -3.68 -4.39 6.76
CA THR A 24 -2.37 -4.85 7.27
C THR A 24 -2.18 -6.38 7.28
N LYS A 25 -3.24 -7.14 7.02
CA LYS A 25 -3.16 -8.60 6.91
C LYS A 25 -2.87 -9.08 5.49
N ALA A 26 -2.97 -8.21 4.48
CA ALA A 26 -2.68 -8.57 3.11
C ALA A 26 -1.26 -9.13 3.00
N GLN A 27 -1.09 -10.18 2.19
CA GLN A 27 0.20 -10.79 1.91
C GLN A 27 0.57 -10.53 0.45
N PRO A 28 1.87 -10.47 0.09
CA PRO A 28 2.30 -10.32 -1.29
C PRO A 28 1.71 -11.40 -2.20
N GLY A 29 0.97 -10.99 -3.23
CA GLY A 29 0.49 -11.89 -4.28
C GLY A 29 1.59 -12.39 -5.21
N ALA A 30 1.25 -13.35 -6.09
CA ALA A 30 2.19 -14.01 -7.01
C ALA A 30 3.05 -13.04 -7.85
N ALA A 31 2.47 -11.91 -8.30
CA ALA A 31 3.21 -10.90 -9.06
C ALA A 31 4.35 -10.26 -8.27
N HIS A 32 4.14 -9.95 -6.98
CA HIS A 32 5.20 -9.43 -6.10
C HIS A 32 6.33 -10.45 -5.95
N ILE A 33 5.99 -11.73 -5.80
CA ILE A 33 6.96 -12.82 -5.66
C ILE A 33 7.76 -13.02 -6.96
N ALA A 34 7.10 -12.92 -8.11
CA ALA A 34 7.76 -13.02 -9.41
C ALA A 34 8.75 -11.86 -9.62
N LEU A 35 8.34 -10.62 -9.35
CA LEU A 35 9.21 -9.44 -9.43
C LEU A 35 10.41 -9.56 -8.48
N ALA A 36 10.19 -9.95 -7.23
CA ALA A 36 11.26 -10.19 -6.25
C ALA A 36 12.23 -11.29 -6.70
N SER A 37 11.75 -12.28 -7.46
CA SER A 37 12.60 -13.35 -7.99
C SER A 37 13.47 -12.87 -9.15
N LEU A 38 12.93 -12.03 -10.03
CA LEU A 38 13.68 -11.40 -11.12
C LEU A 38 14.75 -10.43 -10.60
N GLU A 39 14.45 -9.66 -9.55
CA GLU A 39 15.43 -8.80 -8.87
C GLU A 39 16.57 -9.64 -8.28
N ARG A 40 16.26 -10.73 -7.58
CA ARG A 40 17.27 -11.61 -6.96
C ARG A 40 18.26 -12.20 -7.96
N ILE A 41 17.84 -12.44 -9.20
CA ILE A 41 18.71 -12.98 -10.26
C ILE A 41 19.35 -11.88 -11.12
N GLY A 42 19.29 -10.61 -10.70
CA GLY A 42 19.90 -9.48 -11.40
C GLY A 42 19.23 -9.15 -12.73
N ARG A 43 17.92 -9.43 -12.86
CA ARG A 43 17.13 -9.17 -14.08
C ARG A 43 16.20 -7.97 -13.96
N LEU A 44 16.23 -7.29 -12.81
CA LEU A 44 15.61 -5.99 -12.59
C LEU A 44 16.63 -5.07 -11.95
N ASP A 45 16.87 -3.92 -12.59
CA ASP A 45 17.79 -2.90 -12.09
C ASP A 45 17.11 -1.95 -11.10
N PHE A 46 15.79 -1.73 -11.26
CA PHE A 46 15.03 -0.83 -10.41
C PHE A 46 13.53 -1.14 -10.45
N MET A 47 12.84 -0.86 -9.33
CA MET A 47 11.39 -0.97 -9.21
C MET A 47 10.82 0.28 -8.56
N VAL A 48 9.85 0.90 -9.25
CA VAL A 48 9.03 1.99 -8.71
C VAL A 48 7.60 1.49 -8.62
N THR A 49 6.96 1.71 -7.47
CA THR A 49 5.53 1.48 -7.32
C THR A 49 4.83 2.78 -6.89
N GLN A 50 3.60 2.95 -7.38
CA GLN A 50 2.68 3.97 -6.91
C GLN A 50 1.69 3.39 -5.89
N ASN A 51 1.76 2.09 -5.61
CA ASN A 51 0.91 1.45 -4.62
C ASN A 51 1.22 2.03 -3.24
N VAL A 52 0.18 2.09 -2.40
CA VAL A 52 0.25 2.54 -1.00
C VAL A 52 -0.24 1.46 -0.06
N ASP A 53 -0.16 0.21 -0.53
CA ASP A 53 -0.72 -1.02 0.07
C ASP A 53 0.02 -1.48 1.34
#